data_AF-A0A947FI01-F1
#
_entry.id   AF-A0A947FI01-F1
#
_cell.length_a   1.000
_cell.length_b   1.000
_cell.length_c   1.000
_cell.angle_alpha   90.00
_cell.angle_beta   90.00
_cell.angle_gamma   90.00
#
_symmetry.space_group_name_H-M   'P 1'
#
loop_
_entity.id
_entity.type
_entity.pdbx_description
1 polymer ?
#
loop_
_entity_poly.entity_id
_entity_poly.type
_entity_poly.pdbx_seq_one_letter_code
_entity_poly.pdbx_strand_id
1 'polypeptide(L)'
;MAHEPGVMLYKLQTNFYKFSWLLIPLPIPFVWLLFAWKRKYRAYDHAIFVTYSLSFMTLLILGLVLAGLAGVHEIFIVFGTLLIPPIHLYKHLRGAYGLSRFSAIWRLVVMLVFIVIVLTIFVQLLLLIGAF
;
A
#
# COMPACT_ATOMS: atom_id res chain seq x y z
N MET A 1 22.66 -22.71 12.02
CA MET A 1 21.27 -22.37 12.43
C MET A 1 20.48 -21.62 11.33
N ALA A 2 20.79 -21.78 10.04
CA ALA A 2 20.18 -20.98 8.95
C ALA A 2 19.51 -21.83 7.84
N HIS A 3 18.90 -22.99 8.17
CA HIS A 3 18.38 -23.91 7.15
C HIS A 3 16.89 -24.32 7.31
N GLU A 4 16.14 -23.68 8.21
CA GLU A 4 14.70 -23.93 8.38
C GLU A 4 13.89 -22.79 7.74
N PRO A 5 13.39 -22.92 6.50
CA PRO A 5 12.64 -21.86 5.82
C PRO A 5 11.38 -21.41 6.59
N GLY A 6 10.78 -22.31 7.38
CA GLY A 6 9.65 -21.98 8.27
C GLY A 6 10.00 -20.96 9.36
N VAL A 7 11.20 -21.04 9.93
CA VAL A 7 11.67 -20.10 10.97
C VAL A 7 11.92 -18.72 10.37
N MET A 8 12.42 -18.65 9.13
CA MET A 8 12.64 -17.37 8.44
C MET A 8 11.31 -16.67 8.10
N LEU A 9 10.32 -17.40 7.60
CA LEU A 9 8.97 -16.87 7.36
C LEU A 9 8.32 -16.35 8.64
N TYR A 10 8.44 -17.10 9.73
CA TYR A 10 7.94 -16.67 11.03
C TYR A 10 8.60 -15.38 11.55
N LYS A 11 9.93 -15.26 11.40
CA LYS A 11 10.65 -14.02 11.72
C LYS A 11 10.18 -12.84 10.86
N LEU A 12 9.97 -13.06 9.56
CA LEU A 12 9.44 -12.03 8.66
C LEU A 12 8.05 -11.57 9.08
N GLN A 13 7.14 -12.46 9.43
CA GLN A 13 5.80 -12.11 9.93
C GLN A 13 5.87 -11.30 11.22
N THR A 14 6.71 -11.72 12.17
CA THR A 14 6.89 -11.02 13.45
C THR A 14 7.47 -9.62 13.24
N ASN A 15 8.45 -9.48 12.34
CA ASN A 15 9.06 -8.18 12.02
C ASN A 15 8.10 -7.28 11.23
N PHE A 16 7.30 -7.84 10.33
CA PHE A 16 6.29 -7.09 9.59
C PHE A 16 5.34 -6.36 10.53
N TYR A 17 4.79 -7.06 11.53
CA TYR A 17 3.93 -6.43 12.54
C TYR A 17 4.66 -5.32 13.30
N LYS A 18 5.88 -5.59 13.78
CA LYS A 18 6.69 -4.62 14.54
C LYS A 18 7.03 -3.36 13.75
N PHE A 19 7.27 -3.48 12.45
CA PHE A 19 7.68 -2.38 11.59
C PHE A 19 6.56 -1.90 10.65
N SER A 20 5.32 -2.37 10.81
CA SER A 20 4.17 -1.93 9.99
C SER A 20 3.94 -0.42 10.09
N TRP A 21 4.31 0.21 11.21
CA TRP A 21 4.25 1.65 11.37
C TRP A 21 5.11 2.41 10.33
N LEU A 22 6.17 1.79 9.79
CA LEU A 22 7.05 2.39 8.78
C LEU A 22 6.34 2.56 7.42
N LEU A 23 5.29 1.78 7.15
CA LEU A 23 4.43 1.96 5.98
C LEU A 23 3.67 3.30 6.01
N ILE A 24 3.60 3.97 7.16
CA ILE A 24 2.96 5.30 7.26
C ILE A 24 3.91 6.40 6.76
N PRO A 25 5.14 6.58 7.28
CA PRO A 25 6.03 7.65 6.83
C PRO A 25 6.73 7.36 5.51
N LEU A 26 7.01 6.09 5.17
CA LEU A 26 7.79 5.73 3.98
C LEU A 26 7.16 6.18 2.64
N PRO A 27 5.84 6.06 2.42
CA PRO A 27 5.21 6.48 1.17
C PRO A 27 4.98 8.00 1.09
N ILE A 28 4.97 8.73 2.20
CA ILE A 28 4.71 10.19 2.24
C ILE A 28 5.61 10.98 1.28
N PRO A 29 6.95 10.81 1.26
CA PRO A 29 7.81 11.55 0.32
C PRO A 29 7.49 11.22 -1.15
N PHE A 30 7.06 9.99 -1.45
CA PHE A 30 6.68 9.59 -2.81
C PHE A 30 5.35 10.21 -3.22
N VAL A 31 4.35 10.22 -2.34
CA VAL A 31 3.08 10.93 -2.60
C VAL A 31 3.33 12.42 -2.75
N TRP A 32 4.19 13.00 -1.92
CA TRP A 32 4.58 14.41 -2.03
C TRP A 32 5.26 14.71 -3.38
N LEU A 33 6.10 13.80 -3.88
CA LEU A 33 6.76 13.94 -5.19
C LEU A 33 5.76 14.06 -6.35
N LEU A 34 4.60 13.40 -6.27
CA LEU A 34 3.52 13.60 -7.25
C LEU A 34 3.10 15.08 -7.30
N PHE A 35 3.06 15.74 -6.15
CA PHE A 35 2.54 17.10 -5.98
C PHE A 35 3.62 18.16 -5.75
N ALA A 36 4.90 17.85 -5.94
CA ALA A 36 6.02 18.76 -5.65
C ALA A 36 5.87 20.15 -6.31
N TRP A 37 5.19 20.22 -7.47
CA TRP A 37 4.93 21.48 -8.19
C TRP A 37 3.67 22.24 -7.73
N LYS A 38 2.89 21.70 -6.81
CA LYS A 38 1.62 22.26 -6.33
C LYS A 38 1.72 22.53 -4.82
N ARG A 39 2.21 23.73 -4.48
CA ARG A 39 2.38 24.23 -3.08
C ARG A 39 1.09 24.28 -2.25
N LYS A 40 -0.07 23.98 -2.84
CA LYS A 40 -1.36 23.91 -2.14
C LYS A 40 -1.42 22.75 -1.14
N TYR A 41 -0.75 21.64 -1.42
CA TYR A 41 -0.86 20.41 -0.63
C TYR A 41 0.32 20.29 0.34
N ARG A 42 0.02 20.01 1.61
CA ARG A 42 1.01 19.89 2.69
C ARG A 42 1.37 18.44 2.95
N ALA A 43 2.53 18.20 3.57
CA ALA A 43 2.95 16.86 4.01
C ALA A 43 1.89 16.17 4.90
N TYR A 44 1.16 16.95 5.71
CA TYR A 44 0.05 16.46 6.51
C TYR A 44 -1.09 15.85 5.68
N ASP A 45 -1.46 16.48 4.56
CA ASP A 45 -2.51 15.97 3.66
C ASP A 45 -2.09 14.63 3.04
N HIS A 46 -0.79 14.47 2.75
CA HIS A 46 -0.23 13.22 2.23
C HIS A 46 -0.15 12.14 3.30
N ALA A 47 0.17 12.48 4.55
CA ALA A 47 0.15 11.55 5.67
C ALA A 47 -1.26 10.98 5.90
N ILE A 48 -2.26 11.85 5.88
CA ILE A 48 -3.68 11.48 5.97
C ILE A 48 -4.08 10.55 4.82
N PHE A 49 -3.70 10.91 3.60
CA PHE A 49 -4.01 10.09 2.42
C PHE A 49 -3.45 8.67 2.54
N VAL A 50 -2.19 8.54 2.98
CA VAL A 50 -1.52 7.24 3.14
C VAL A 50 -2.19 6.40 4.23
N THR A 51 -2.50 6.98 5.39
CA THR A 51 -3.13 6.24 6.49
C THR A 51 -4.54 5.75 6.15
N TYR A 52 -5.35 6.59 5.50
CA TYR A 52 -6.68 6.16 5.03
C TYR A 52 -6.60 5.08 3.96
N SER A 53 -5.65 5.18 3.03
CA SER A 53 -5.43 4.15 2.00
C SER A 53 -5.00 2.82 2.62
N LEU A 54 -4.08 2.82 3.59
CA LEU A 54 -3.65 1.61 4.32
C LEU A 54 -4.79 0.96 5.08
N SER A 55 -5.64 1.76 5.72
CA SER A 55 -6.81 1.28 6.46
C SER A 55 -7.80 0.59 5.53
N PHE A 56 -8.09 1.20 4.37
CA PHE A 56 -8.94 0.59 3.35
C PHE A 56 -8.36 -0.72 2.82
N MET A 57 -7.06 -0.76 2.50
CA MET A 57 -6.41 -1.97 2.00
C MET A 57 -6.44 -3.11 3.02
N THR A 58 -6.24 -2.81 4.31
CA THR A 58 -6.35 -3.80 5.38
C THR A 58 -7.76 -4.38 5.47
N LEU A 59 -8.79 -3.53 5.43
CA LEU A 59 -10.18 -3.97 5.44
C LEU A 59 -10.57 -4.74 4.18
N LEU A 60 -10.06 -4.33 3.01
CA LEU A 60 -10.28 -5.01 1.74
C LEU A 60 -9.71 -6.44 1.78
N ILE A 61 -8.45 -6.58 2.19
CA ILE A 61 -7.80 -7.90 2.29
C ILE A 61 -8.56 -8.76 3.29
N LEU A 62 -8.90 -8.23 4.46
CA LEU A 62 -9.71 -8.94 5.46
C LEU A 62 -11.05 -9.40 4.86
N GLY A 63 -11.77 -8.51 4.17
CA GLY A 63 -13.03 -8.85 3.52
C GLY A 63 -12.90 -9.93 2.44
N LEU A 64 -11.85 -9.88 1.63
CA LEU A 64 -11.56 -10.90 0.62
C LEU A 64 -11.21 -12.25 1.24
N VAL A 65 -10.45 -12.25 2.34
CA VAL A 65 -10.15 -13.48 3.10
C VAL A 65 -11.43 -14.09 3.66
N LEU A 66 -12.29 -13.29 4.31
CA LEU A 66 -13.58 -13.77 4.83
C LEU A 66 -14.49 -14.28 3.71
N ALA A 67 -14.51 -13.62 2.55
CA ALA A 67 -15.26 -14.08 1.38
C ALA A 67 -14.75 -15.44 0.87
N GLY A 68 -13.43 -15.63 0.80
CA GLY A 68 -12.84 -16.93 0.43
C GLY A 68 -13.23 -18.03 1.43
N LEU A 69 -13.17 -17.75 2.73
CA LEU A 69 -13.60 -18.69 3.78
C LEU A 69 -15.10 -19.01 3.73
N ALA A 70 -15.93 -18.07 3.28
CA ALA A 70 -17.36 -18.25 3.07
C ALA A 70 -17.72 -19.02 1.78
N GLY A 71 -16.72 -19.46 1.00
CA GLY A 71 -16.93 -20.24 -0.23
C GLY A 71 -17.14 -19.41 -1.49
N VAL A 72 -16.79 -18.12 -1.49
CA VAL A 72 -16.79 -17.31 -2.72
C VAL A 72 -15.76 -17.86 -3.70
N HIS A 73 -16.16 -18.02 -4.96
CA HIS A 73 -15.30 -18.57 -6.00
C HIS A 73 -14.00 -17.74 -6.18
N GLU A 74 -12.86 -18.42 -6.33
CA GLU A 74 -11.53 -17.82 -6.37
C GLU A 74 -11.40 -16.71 -7.41
N ILE A 75 -12.08 -16.85 -8.55
CA ILE A 75 -12.08 -15.83 -9.62
C ILE A 75 -12.52 -14.45 -9.11
N PHE A 76 -13.51 -14.37 -8.21
CA PHE A 76 -13.97 -13.10 -7.65
C PHE A 76 -12.95 -12.54 -6.65
N ILE A 77 -12.23 -13.40 -5.93
CA ILE A 77 -11.15 -12.99 -5.03
C ILE A 77 -9.98 -12.41 -5.83
N VAL A 78 -9.60 -13.07 -6.94
CA VAL A 78 -8.54 -12.60 -7.84
C VAL A 78 -8.92 -11.26 -8.46
N PHE A 79 -10.11 -11.14 -9.06
CA PHE A 79 -10.57 -9.88 -9.62
C PHE A 79 -10.71 -8.78 -8.56
N GLY A 80 -11.20 -9.11 -7.37
CA GLY A 80 -11.26 -8.17 -6.25
C GLY A 80 -9.88 -7.63 -5.87
N THR A 81 -8.90 -8.52 -5.77
CA THR A 81 -7.52 -8.17 -5.41
C THR A 81 -6.83 -7.32 -6.49
N LEU A 82 -7.12 -7.56 -7.77
CA LEU A 82 -6.46 -6.86 -8.88
C LEU A 82 -7.15 -5.55 -9.25
N LEU A 83 -8.48 -5.49 -9.22
CA LEU A 83 -9.24 -4.35 -9.73
C LEU A 83 -9.62 -3.33 -8.64
N ILE A 84 -9.94 -3.78 -7.43
CA ILE A 84 -10.41 -2.86 -6.38
C ILE A 84 -9.31 -1.88 -5.96
N PRO A 85 -8.04 -2.28 -5.73
CA PRO A 85 -6.99 -1.35 -5.34
C PRO A 85 -6.76 -0.18 -6.31
N PRO A 86 -6.57 -0.39 -7.64
CA PRO A 86 -6.38 0.74 -8.56
C PRO A 86 -7.64 1.62 -8.67
N ILE A 87 -8.84 1.04 -8.60
CA ILE A 87 -10.11 1.80 -8.64
C ILE A 87 -10.26 2.65 -7.38
N HIS A 88 -10.00 2.07 -6.21
CA HIS A 88 -9.99 2.78 -4.92
C HIS A 88 -9.01 3.93 -4.98
N LEU A 89 -7.78 3.67 -5.40
CA LEU A 89 -6.69 4.64 -5.42
C LEU A 89 -6.99 5.80 -6.39
N TYR A 90 -7.58 5.51 -7.56
CA TYR A 90 -8.05 6.54 -8.48
C TYR A 90 -9.11 7.45 -7.86
N LYS A 91 -10.15 6.85 -7.25
CA LYS A 91 -11.23 7.61 -6.60
C LYS A 91 -10.71 8.41 -5.41
N HIS A 92 -9.85 7.81 -4.60
CA HIS A 92 -9.25 8.43 -3.41
C HIS A 92 -8.36 9.61 -3.81
N LEU A 93 -7.47 9.43 -4.79
CA LEU A 93 -6.60 10.50 -5.30
C LEU A 93 -7.41 11.66 -5.90
N ARG A 94 -8.42 11.35 -6.71
CA ARG A 94 -9.26 12.36 -7.34
C ARG A 94 -10.07 13.14 -6.31
N GLY A 95 -10.68 12.44 -5.34
CA GLY A 95 -11.51 13.03 -4.30
C GLY A 95 -10.70 13.87 -3.31
N ALA A 96 -9.60 13.32 -2.78
CA ALA A 96 -8.77 13.98 -1.77
C ALA A 96 -8.13 15.27 -2.30
N TYR A 97 -7.70 15.27 -3.57
CA TYR A 97 -6.97 16.40 -4.15
C TYR A 97 -7.80 17.25 -5.13
N GLY A 98 -9.09 16.94 -5.33
CA GLY A 98 -10.00 17.70 -6.20
C GLY A 98 -9.54 17.75 -7.67
N LEU A 99 -9.01 16.65 -8.19
CA LEU A 99 -8.35 16.62 -9.50
C LEU A 99 -9.33 16.42 -10.68
N SER A 100 -8.95 16.94 -11.85
CA SER A 100 -9.59 16.58 -13.12
C SER A 100 -9.30 15.11 -13.47
N ARG A 101 -10.13 14.49 -14.32
CA ARG A 101 -9.99 13.07 -14.70
C ARG A 101 -8.61 12.77 -15.29
N PHE A 102 -8.15 13.59 -16.22
CA PHE A 102 -6.84 13.41 -16.85
C PHE A 102 -5.68 13.54 -15.85
N SER A 103 -5.73 14.55 -14.97
CA SER A 103 -4.72 14.74 -13.94
C SER A 103 -4.67 13.56 -12.96
N ALA A 104 -5.83 13.00 -12.60
CA ALA A 104 -5.91 11.85 -11.72
C ALA A 104 -5.34 10.57 -12.37
N ILE A 105 -5.57 10.33 -13.67
CA ILE A 105 -5.10 9.12 -14.36
C ILE A 105 -3.58 9.06 -14.43
N TRP A 106 -2.89 10.11 -14.89
CA TRP A 106 -1.43 10.03 -15.01
C TRP A 106 -0.77 9.93 -13.62
N ARG A 107 -1.30 10.64 -12.62
CA ARG A 107 -0.81 10.56 -11.24
C ARG A 107 -1.05 9.18 -10.63
N LEU A 108 -2.16 8.53 -10.97
CA LEU A 108 -2.42 7.15 -10.58
C LEU A 108 -1.34 6.21 -11.14
N VAL A 109 -1.01 6.32 -12.43
CA VAL A 109 0.03 5.49 -13.05
C VAL A 109 1.38 5.67 -12.33
N VAL A 110 1.80 6.91 -12.08
CA VAL A 110 3.05 7.18 -11.35
C VAL A 110 2.97 6.66 -9.90
N MET A 111 1.82 6.81 -9.25
CA MET A 111 1.63 6.33 -7.88
C MET A 111 1.67 4.80 -7.79
N LEU A 112 1.17 4.07 -8.78
CA LEU A 112 1.29 2.61 -8.83
C LEU A 112 2.77 2.19 -8.88
N VAL A 113 3.60 2.90 -9.64
CA VAL A 113 5.06 2.68 -9.66
C VAL A 113 5.67 2.97 -8.30
N PHE A 114 5.30 4.08 -7.65
CA PHE A 114 5.79 4.43 -6.33
C PHE A 114 5.40 3.41 -5.26
N ILE A 115 4.21 2.82 -5.33
CA ILE A 115 3.79 1.75 -4.42
C ILE A 115 4.75 0.56 -4.55
N VAL A 116 5.08 0.13 -5.77
CA VAL A 116 6.02 -0.98 -5.98
C VAL A 116 7.40 -0.66 -5.40
N ILE A 117 7.91 0.56 -5.63
CA ILE A 117 9.21 1.01 -5.10
C ILE A 117 9.19 1.00 -3.57
N VAL A 118 8.18 1.61 -2.95
CA VAL A 118 8.02 1.69 -1.49
C VAL A 118 7.93 0.30 -0.87
N LEU A 119 7.14 -0.60 -1.45
CA LEU A 119 7.03 -1.99 -0.97
C LEU A 119 8.35 -2.74 -1.10
N THR A 120 9.09 -2.52 -2.18
CA THR A 120 10.43 -3.12 -2.37
C THR A 120 11.41 -2.62 -1.30
N ILE A 121 11.46 -1.30 -1.07
CA ILE A 121 12.29 -0.70 -0.01
C ILE A 121 11.88 -1.23 1.36
N PHE A 122 10.58 -1.30 1.63
CA PHE A 122 10.05 -1.81 2.90
C PHE A 122 10.47 -3.26 3.16
N VAL A 123 10.34 -4.14 2.15
CA VAL A 123 10.77 -5.54 2.26
C VAL A 123 12.30 -5.63 2.45
N GLN A 124 13.08 -4.83 1.73
CA GLN A 124 14.54 -4.77 1.93
C GLN A 124 14.90 -4.34 3.36
N LEU A 125 14.21 -3.34 3.92
CA LEU A 125 14.41 -2.91 5.31
C LEU A 125 14.03 -4.00 6.31
N LEU A 126 12.93 -4.72 6.08
CA LEU A 126 12.53 -5.85 6.93
C LEU A 126 13.57 -6.98 6.91
N LEU A 127 14.13 -7.28 5.74
CA LEU A 127 15.17 -8.29 5.59
C LEU A 127 16.46 -7.87 6.30
N LEU A 128 16.88 -6.61 6.12
CA LEU A 128 18.07 -6.07 6.79
C LEU A 128 17.89 -6.08 8.31
N ILE A 129 16.76 -5.59 8.82
CA ILE A 129 16.53 -5.54 10.28
C ILE A 129 16.29 -6.93 10.87
N GLY A 130 15.70 -7.86 10.10
CA GLY A 130 15.41 -9.22 10.56
C GLY A 130 16.57 -10.22 10.42
N ALA A 131 17.61 -9.86 9.68
CA ALA A 131 18.82 -10.66 9.50
C ALA A 131 19.80 -10.53 10.68
N PHE A 132 19.72 -9.44 11.45
CA PHE A 132 20.49 -9.19 12.66
C PHE A 132 19.62 -9.39 13.92
#